data_AF-A0A9J7M8N7-F1
#
_entry.id   AF-A0A9J7M8N7-F1
#
_cell.length_a   1.000
_cell.length_b   1.000
_cell.length_c   1.000
_cell.angle_alpha   90.00
_cell.angle_beta   90.00
_cell.angle_gamma   90.00
#
_symmetry.space_group_name_H-M   'P 1'
#
loop_
_entity.id
_entity.type
_entity.pdbx_description
1 polymer ?
#
loop_
_entity_poly.entity_id
_entity_poly.type
_entity_poly.pdbx_seq_one_letter_code
_entity_poly.pdbx_strand_id
1 'polypeptide(L)'
;MLPSKHSAPKYGWFTTVVAMAACVLSIVTMVTLVVVVLEVRNLRSELETKLRHKEAVLGGGDFTEFQDAKRPDGDTEADPGKESLTGKENYHRSKRSANSVTMPIGSCLQGLPGPPGVPGRDGLPGRDGQPGAAGSPGRDGQPGRDGRDAGQPCTVSSPGGDGRDRQPGTACPGHGNLTCPSGYVKFQDRCFKFSSDKQNYVDARSACQAAGARLAMPKDQATNDFLLANQLTRYPSGSSAWFGLTDLAQEGTWVWEDGTPLTGWSYWYPGRPDDYQSAEDCGEWEAGYGYRWNDNPCYVSQYYVCEASAAVP
;
A
#
# COMPACT_ATOMS: atom_id res chain seq x y z
N MET A 1 -33.88 89.54 -5.37
CA MET A 1 -33.71 88.75 -4.13
C MET A 1 -34.43 87.43 -4.31
N LEU A 2 -33.70 86.33 -4.47
CA LEU A 2 -34.24 84.96 -4.49
C LEU A 2 -33.56 84.20 -3.35
N PRO A 3 -34.29 83.41 -2.54
CA PRO A 3 -33.68 82.70 -1.41
C PRO A 3 -32.99 81.43 -1.90
N SER A 4 -31.74 81.25 -1.48
CA SER A 4 -30.96 80.03 -1.68
C SER A 4 -31.54 78.89 -0.84
N LYS A 5 -31.96 77.80 -1.48
CA LYS A 5 -32.33 76.55 -0.81
C LYS A 5 -31.05 75.80 -0.44
N HIS A 6 -30.74 75.72 0.85
CA HIS A 6 -29.76 74.77 1.37
C HIS A 6 -30.35 73.35 1.37
N SER A 7 -29.79 72.50 0.52
CA SER A 7 -30.04 71.05 0.53
C SER A 7 -29.15 70.39 1.58
N ALA A 8 -29.73 69.75 2.59
CA ALA A 8 -29.01 68.91 3.54
C ALA A 8 -28.48 67.62 2.87
N PRO A 9 -27.34 67.07 3.29
CA PRO A 9 -26.69 66.01 2.54
C PRO A 9 -27.24 64.61 2.89
N LYS A 10 -27.53 63.81 1.86
CA LYS A 10 -28.17 62.48 1.90
C LYS A 10 -27.20 61.34 2.34
N TYR A 11 -26.40 61.52 3.40
CA TYR A 11 -25.41 60.50 3.84
C TYR A 11 -25.89 59.54 4.94
N GLY A 12 -27.12 59.67 5.45
CA GLY A 12 -27.59 58.87 6.60
C GLY A 12 -27.87 57.38 6.32
N TRP A 13 -28.26 57.01 5.10
CA TRP A 13 -28.60 55.61 4.80
C TRP A 13 -27.35 54.74 4.62
N PHE A 14 -26.34 55.24 3.91
CA PHE A 14 -25.11 54.47 3.66
C PHE A 14 -24.37 54.10 4.96
N THR A 15 -24.32 54.99 5.94
CA THR A 15 -23.67 54.72 7.23
C THR A 15 -24.43 53.66 8.04
N THR A 16 -25.76 53.66 8.00
CA THR A 16 -26.58 52.64 8.69
C THR A 16 -26.42 51.24 8.08
N VAL A 17 -26.32 51.12 6.75
CA VAL A 17 -26.15 49.81 6.09
C VAL A 17 -24.77 49.22 6.38
N VAL A 18 -23.73 50.05 6.35
CA VAL A 18 -22.35 49.62 6.67
C VAL A 18 -22.24 49.20 8.13
N ALA A 19 -22.88 49.91 9.06
CA ALA A 19 -22.91 49.54 10.48
C ALA A 19 -23.62 48.20 10.74
N MET A 20 -24.74 47.95 10.04
CA MET A 20 -25.46 46.67 10.16
C MET A 20 -24.64 45.50 9.58
N ALA A 21 -23.96 45.69 8.45
CA ALA A 21 -23.10 44.67 7.86
C ALA A 21 -21.91 44.32 8.78
N ALA A 22 -21.27 45.31 9.40
CA ALA A 22 -20.20 45.09 10.37
C ALA A 22 -20.69 44.34 11.62
N CYS A 23 -21.90 44.64 12.10
CA CYS A 23 -22.53 43.94 13.22
C CYS A 23 -22.80 42.45 12.90
N VAL A 24 -23.37 42.17 11.71
CA VAL A 24 -23.64 40.79 11.27
C VAL A 24 -22.34 40.01 11.13
N LEU A 25 -21.30 40.61 10.55
CA LEU A 25 -20.00 39.95 10.41
C LEU A 25 -19.38 39.64 11.79
N SER A 26 -19.48 40.57 12.75
CA SER A 26 -19.00 40.36 14.13
C SER A 26 -19.77 39.27 14.86
N ILE A 27 -21.08 39.13 14.62
CA ILE A 27 -21.89 38.07 15.24
C ILE A 27 -21.53 36.71 14.62
N VAL A 28 -21.38 36.64 13.30
CA VAL A 28 -21.00 35.41 12.60
C VAL A 28 -19.63 34.92 13.06
N THR A 29 -18.64 35.82 13.20
CA THR A 29 -17.31 35.43 13.70
C THR A 29 -17.33 34.99 15.16
N MET A 30 -18.14 35.61 16.02
CA MET A 30 -18.29 35.17 17.40
C MET A 30 -18.96 33.78 17.47
N VAL A 31 -19.99 33.53 16.68
CA VAL A 31 -20.67 32.23 16.64
C VAL A 31 -19.74 31.15 16.10
N THR A 32 -18.98 31.41 15.03
CA THR A 32 -18.03 30.43 14.50
C THR A 32 -16.91 30.15 15.48
N LEU A 33 -16.37 31.16 16.17
CA LEU A 33 -15.37 30.96 17.23
C LEU A 33 -15.91 30.12 18.38
N VAL A 34 -17.15 30.35 18.81
CA VAL A 34 -17.79 29.54 19.87
C VAL A 34 -17.94 28.08 19.44
N VAL A 35 -18.41 27.83 18.22
CA VAL A 35 -18.54 26.45 17.68
C VAL A 35 -17.18 25.77 17.61
N VAL A 36 -16.15 26.44 17.10
CA VAL A 36 -14.79 25.89 17.03
C VAL A 36 -14.23 25.60 18.42
N VAL A 37 -14.45 26.48 19.40
CA VAL A 37 -14.01 26.26 20.79
C VAL A 37 -14.74 25.07 21.42
N LEU A 38 -16.02 24.87 21.13
CA LEU A 38 -16.77 23.71 21.61
C LEU A 38 -16.26 22.40 20.97
N GLU A 39 -15.97 22.41 19.67
CA GLU A 39 -15.43 21.25 18.97
C GLU A 39 -14.04 20.86 19.50
N VAL A 40 -13.17 21.85 19.71
CA VAL A 40 -11.83 21.62 20.29
C VAL A 40 -11.92 21.08 21.72
N ARG A 41 -12.87 21.57 22.53
CA ARG A 41 -13.10 21.04 23.88
C ARG A 41 -13.62 19.60 23.85
N ASN A 42 -14.51 19.29 22.91
CA ASN A 42 -15.02 17.93 22.70
C ASN A 42 -13.88 16.97 22.33
N LEU A 43 -13.07 17.32 21.34
CA LEU A 43 -11.91 16.52 20.91
C LEU A 43 -10.88 16.33 22.03
N ARG A 44 -10.62 17.38 22.82
CA ARG A 44 -9.72 17.27 23.99
C ARG A 44 -10.25 16.26 25.01
N SER A 45 -11.56 16.29 25.30
CA SER A 45 -12.16 15.34 26.24
C SER A 45 -12.07 13.89 25.76
N GLU A 46 -12.24 13.66 24.46
CA GLU A 46 -12.10 12.33 23.85
C GLU A 46 -10.65 11.83 23.92
N LEU A 47 -9.68 12.71 23.64
CA LEU A 47 -8.25 12.38 23.74
C LEU A 47 -7.85 12.07 25.19
N GLU A 48 -8.27 12.88 26.17
CA GLU A 48 -7.98 12.64 27.59
C GLU A 48 -8.60 11.31 28.08
N THR A 49 -9.78 10.94 27.58
CA THR A 49 -10.42 9.65 27.88
C THR A 49 -9.64 8.48 27.29
N LYS A 50 -9.20 8.60 26.03
CA LYS A 50 -8.36 7.60 25.35
C LYS A 50 -6.99 7.46 26.03
N LEU A 51 -6.40 8.55 26.52
CA LEU A 51 -5.13 8.52 27.25
C LEU A 51 -5.26 7.77 28.59
N ARG A 52 -6.31 8.07 29.38
CA ARG A 52 -6.57 7.38 30.66
C ARG A 52 -6.83 5.88 30.47
N HIS A 53 -7.52 5.50 29.40
CA HIS A 53 -7.70 4.08 29.07
C HIS A 53 -6.37 3.40 28.75
N LYS A 54 -5.48 4.09 28.01
CA LYS A 54 -4.15 3.58 27.69
C LYS A 54 -3.25 3.48 28.93
N GLU A 55 -3.31 4.43 29.85
CA GLU A 55 -2.58 4.37 31.14
C GLU A 55 -3.08 3.23 32.03
N ALA A 56 -4.39 2.96 32.08
CA ALA A 56 -4.96 1.82 32.80
C ALA A 56 -4.51 0.46 32.22
N VAL A 57 -4.29 0.39 30.91
CA VAL A 57 -3.81 -0.82 30.22
C VAL A 57 -2.30 -1.02 30.42
N LEU A 58 -1.52 0.06 30.58
CA LEU A 58 -0.06 0.00 30.71
C LEU A 58 0.44 -0.01 32.17
N GLY A 59 -0.40 0.35 33.16
CA GLY A 59 -0.01 0.50 34.56
C GLY A 59 -0.14 -0.76 35.45
N GLY A 60 -0.38 -1.95 34.88
CA GLY A 60 -0.70 -3.17 35.63
C GLY A 60 0.41 -4.22 35.75
N GLY A 61 1.69 -3.83 35.75
CA GLY A 61 2.83 -4.75 35.88
C GLY A 61 3.70 -4.42 37.09
N ASP A 62 3.44 -5.08 38.21
CA ASP A 62 4.23 -5.07 39.43
C ASP A 62 5.61 -5.71 39.17
N PHE A 63 6.69 -4.98 39.46
CA PHE A 63 8.07 -5.39 39.18
C PHE A 63 8.80 -5.67 40.49
N THR A 64 8.50 -6.80 41.12
CA THR A 64 9.31 -7.34 42.21
C THR A 64 9.39 -8.85 42.16
N GLU A 65 10.19 -9.41 41.25
CA GLU A 65 10.81 -10.74 41.50
C GLU A 65 11.94 -11.00 40.49
N PHE A 66 13.19 -10.72 40.85
CA PHE A 66 14.36 -11.41 40.29
C PHE A 66 15.60 -11.13 41.15
N GLN A 67 15.67 -11.76 42.31
CA GLN A 67 16.94 -12.09 42.95
C GLN A 67 16.80 -13.50 43.50
N ASP A 68 17.45 -14.45 42.83
CA ASP A 68 18.15 -15.58 43.47
C ASP A 68 18.69 -16.54 42.40
N ALA A 69 19.98 -16.40 42.07
CA ALA A 69 20.77 -17.50 41.51
C ALA A 69 22.22 -17.40 41.99
N LYS A 70 22.45 -18.16 43.05
CA LYS A 70 23.64 -18.42 43.84
C LYS A 70 24.83 -18.91 43.02
N ARG A 71 26.03 -18.36 43.31
CA ARG A 71 27.35 -18.90 42.95
C ARG A 71 27.58 -20.26 43.64
N PRO A 72 28.38 -21.15 43.03
CA PRO A 72 29.40 -21.82 43.83
C PRO A 72 30.79 -21.76 43.20
N ASP A 73 31.75 -21.54 44.09
CA ASP A 73 33.20 -21.68 43.89
C ASP A 73 33.61 -23.15 43.73
N GLY A 74 34.76 -23.40 43.10
CA GLY A 74 35.36 -24.73 43.03
C GLY A 74 36.59 -24.79 42.12
N ASP A 75 37.75 -24.67 42.74
CA ASP A 75 39.10 -24.76 42.17
C ASP A 75 39.42 -26.14 41.59
N THR A 76 40.16 -26.22 40.48
CA THR A 76 41.37 -27.06 40.36
C THR A 76 42.20 -26.75 39.11
N GLU A 77 43.51 -26.72 39.34
CA GLU A 77 44.64 -26.44 38.44
C GLU A 77 44.91 -27.55 37.41
N ALA A 78 45.36 -27.18 36.20
CA ALA A 78 46.64 -27.58 35.58
C ALA A 78 46.62 -27.79 34.05
N ASP A 79 47.57 -27.05 33.43
CA ASP A 79 48.41 -27.33 32.25
C ASP A 79 48.04 -26.75 30.85
N PRO A 80 48.98 -26.08 30.14
CA PRO A 80 48.73 -25.31 28.93
C PRO A 80 49.13 -26.04 27.65
N GLY A 81 48.32 -25.91 26.60
CA GLY A 81 48.64 -26.51 25.31
C GLY A 81 47.82 -25.96 24.15
N LYS A 82 48.41 -24.98 23.46
CA LYS A 82 48.43 -24.78 21.99
C LYS A 82 47.16 -24.35 21.23
N GLU A 83 47.37 -23.25 20.49
CA GLU A 83 46.83 -22.90 19.15
C GLU A 83 45.30 -22.80 19.03
N SER A 84 44.67 -21.62 19.17
CA SER A 84 44.69 -20.45 18.26
C SER A 84 44.48 -20.77 16.78
N LEU A 85 43.21 -20.85 16.35
CA LEU A 85 42.81 -20.45 15.01
C LEU A 85 41.62 -19.48 15.09
N THR A 86 41.96 -18.22 14.87
CA THR A 86 41.13 -17.09 14.48
C THR A 86 40.47 -17.33 13.12
N GLY A 87 39.27 -16.79 12.92
CA GLY A 87 38.64 -16.76 11.60
C GLY A 87 37.38 -15.89 11.57
N LYS A 88 37.54 -14.57 11.73
CA LYS A 88 36.54 -13.58 11.31
C LYS A 88 37.17 -12.71 10.21
N GLU A 89 36.30 -12.38 9.25
CA GLU A 89 36.39 -11.31 8.25
C GLU A 89 37.13 -11.59 6.93
N ASN A 90 36.32 -11.87 5.90
CA ASN A 90 36.66 -11.74 4.49
C ASN A 90 36.07 -10.43 3.95
N TYR A 91 36.93 -9.47 3.59
CA TYR A 91 36.60 -8.36 2.68
C TYR A 91 37.77 -8.19 1.69
N HIS A 92 37.55 -8.60 0.44
CA HIS A 92 38.55 -8.50 -0.61
C HIS A 92 38.75 -7.05 -1.07
N ARG A 93 40.00 -6.56 -0.98
CA ARG A 93 40.48 -5.34 -1.66
C ARG A 93 41.67 -5.70 -2.53
N SER A 94 41.54 -5.49 -3.84
CA SER A 94 42.65 -5.60 -4.80
C SER A 94 43.16 -4.20 -5.14
N LYS A 95 44.45 -3.90 -4.91
CA LYS A 95 45.28 -3.00 -5.74
C LYS A 95 46.79 -3.25 -5.50
N ARG A 96 47.41 -3.74 -6.58
CA ARG A 96 48.75 -3.46 -7.17
C ARG A 96 49.96 -3.25 -6.25
N SER A 97 50.90 -4.19 -6.37
CA SER A 97 52.32 -4.06 -6.04
C SER A 97 53.08 -3.41 -7.22
N ALA A 98 53.97 -2.47 -6.90
CA ALA A 98 54.99 -1.93 -7.80
C ALA A 98 56.34 -2.53 -7.39
N ASN A 99 57.06 -3.11 -8.35
CA ASN A 99 58.44 -3.54 -8.16
C ASN A 99 59.35 -2.86 -9.19
N SER A 100 60.44 -2.33 -8.69
CA SER A 100 61.51 -1.60 -9.38
C SER A 100 62.44 -2.56 -10.12
N VAL A 101 62.82 -2.21 -11.37
CA VAL A 101 64.02 -2.70 -12.04
C VAL A 101 64.63 -1.56 -12.86
N THR A 102 65.95 -1.41 -12.74
CA THR A 102 66.80 -0.34 -13.30
C THR A 102 67.57 -0.81 -14.54
N MET A 103 68.03 0.16 -15.36
CA MET A 103 69.18 0.19 -16.32
C MET A 103 68.82 0.16 -17.83
N PRO A 104 69.65 0.67 -18.78
CA PRO A 104 70.59 1.82 -18.78
C PRO A 104 70.42 2.76 -20.01
N ILE A 105 71.33 3.74 -20.17
CA ILE A 105 71.32 4.90 -21.07
C ILE A 105 72.03 4.58 -22.41
N GLY A 106 71.48 4.99 -23.56
CA GLY A 106 72.23 5.10 -24.83
C GLY A 106 71.43 5.08 -26.14
N SER A 107 71.29 6.26 -26.76
CA SER A 107 71.19 6.51 -28.22
C SER A 107 69.83 6.56 -28.95
N CYS A 108 69.64 7.73 -29.57
CA CYS A 108 68.94 8.08 -30.81
C CYS A 108 67.40 8.25 -30.80
N LEU A 109 67.02 9.53 -30.78
CA LEU A 109 65.69 10.08 -31.10
C LEU A 109 65.27 9.70 -32.53
N GLN A 110 64.31 8.79 -32.66
CA GLN A 110 63.38 8.78 -33.78
C GLN A 110 62.03 9.27 -33.26
N GLY A 111 61.54 10.37 -33.84
CA GLY A 111 60.26 10.95 -33.47
C GLY A 111 59.15 9.91 -33.55
N LEU A 112 58.26 9.92 -32.56
CA LEU A 112 57.12 9.00 -32.51
C LEU A 112 56.30 9.13 -33.81
N PRO A 113 55.88 8.01 -34.43
CA PRO A 113 54.97 8.03 -35.56
C PRO A 113 53.76 8.90 -35.22
N GLY A 114 53.36 9.79 -36.13
CA GLY A 114 52.18 10.61 -35.93
C GLY A 114 50.95 9.76 -35.63
N PRO A 115 50.00 10.26 -34.81
CA PRO A 115 48.79 9.51 -34.51
C PRO A 115 48.06 9.13 -35.81
N PRO A 116 47.45 7.94 -35.87
CA PRO A 116 46.65 7.54 -37.02
C PRO A 116 45.62 8.61 -37.37
N GLY A 117 45.41 8.84 -38.66
CA GLY A 117 44.34 9.74 -39.12
C GLY A 117 42.98 9.29 -38.57
N VAL A 118 42.11 10.25 -38.28
CA VAL A 118 40.76 9.94 -37.81
C VAL A 118 40.05 9.04 -38.83
N PRO A 119 39.35 7.97 -38.38
CA PRO A 119 38.56 7.15 -39.29
C PRO A 119 37.59 8.02 -40.10
N GLY A 120 37.43 7.67 -41.37
CA GLY A 120 36.43 8.32 -42.24
C GLY A 120 35.04 8.19 -41.65
N ARG A 121 34.16 9.17 -41.91
CA ARG A 121 32.77 9.11 -41.46
C ARG A 121 32.07 7.90 -42.07
N ASP A 122 31.32 7.17 -41.26
CA ASP A 122 30.51 6.05 -41.72
C ASP A 122 29.54 6.52 -42.81
N GLY A 123 29.31 5.65 -43.80
CA GLY A 123 28.34 5.90 -44.86
C GLY A 123 26.92 6.02 -44.29
N LEU A 124 26.09 6.84 -44.93
CA LEU A 124 24.69 6.96 -44.51
C LEU A 124 23.98 5.60 -44.61
N PRO A 125 23.14 5.23 -43.62
CA PRO A 125 22.37 4.00 -43.65
C PRO A 125 21.57 3.87 -44.96
N GLY A 126 21.48 2.65 -45.48
CA GLY A 126 20.63 2.35 -46.63
C GLY A 126 19.17 2.69 -46.32
N ARG A 127 18.39 3.06 -47.35
CA ARG A 127 16.96 3.34 -47.17
C ARG A 127 16.23 2.08 -46.75
N ASP A 128 15.33 2.22 -45.78
CA ASP A 128 14.46 1.13 -45.35
C ASP A 128 13.65 0.58 -46.54
N GLY A 129 13.50 -0.74 -46.60
CA GLY A 129 12.68 -1.41 -47.60
C GLY A 129 11.21 -1.02 -47.44
N GLN A 130 10.48 -0.92 -48.55
CA GLN A 130 9.04 -0.63 -48.49
C GLN A 130 8.31 -1.73 -47.69
N PRO A 131 7.38 -1.37 -46.80
CA PRO A 131 6.55 -2.34 -46.10
C PRO A 131 5.83 -3.27 -47.08
N GLY A 132 5.78 -4.56 -46.75
CA GLY A 132 5.02 -5.54 -47.52
C GLY A 132 3.54 -5.18 -47.58
N ALA A 133 2.86 -5.55 -48.66
CA ALA A 133 1.43 -5.35 -48.80
C ALA A 133 0.66 -6.00 -47.63
N ALA A 134 -0.34 -5.30 -47.10
CA ALA A 134 -1.18 -5.83 -46.03
C ALA A 134 -1.83 -7.16 -46.46
N GLY A 135 -1.81 -8.14 -45.57
CA GLY A 135 -2.49 -9.42 -45.79
C GLY A 135 -4.00 -9.21 -45.98
N SER A 136 -4.63 -10.06 -46.78
CA SER A 136 -6.08 -10.05 -46.93
C SER A 136 -6.76 -10.29 -45.57
N PRO A 137 -7.88 -9.62 -45.28
CA PRO A 137 -8.63 -9.84 -44.04
C PRO A 137 -8.97 -11.31 -43.85
N GLY A 138 -8.87 -11.78 -42.60
CA GLY A 138 -9.30 -13.13 -42.22
C GLY A 138 -10.80 -13.32 -42.48
N ARG A 139 -11.21 -14.57 -42.72
CA ARG A 139 -12.64 -14.88 -42.85
C ARG A 139 -13.32 -14.69 -41.50
N ASP A 140 -14.54 -14.16 -41.52
CA ASP A 140 -15.36 -14.02 -40.33
C ASP A 140 -15.56 -15.38 -39.64
N GLY A 141 -15.50 -15.37 -38.30
CA GLY A 141 -15.76 -16.56 -37.50
C GLY A 141 -17.22 -17.01 -37.63
N GLN A 142 -17.45 -18.32 -37.53
CA GLN A 142 -18.82 -18.84 -37.47
C GLN A 142 -19.53 -18.30 -36.22
N PRO A 143 -20.84 -17.98 -36.31
CA PRO A 143 -21.63 -17.60 -35.15
C PRO A 143 -21.53 -18.65 -34.04
N GLY A 144 -21.41 -18.18 -32.79
CA GLY A 144 -21.48 -19.06 -31.63
C GLY A 144 -22.82 -19.78 -31.57
N ARG A 145 -22.83 -20.99 -31.00
CA ARG A 145 -24.09 -21.72 -30.74
C ARG A 145 -24.91 -20.95 -29.71
N ASP A 146 -26.21 -20.87 -29.92
CA ASP A 146 -27.15 -20.26 -28.98
C ASP A 146 -26.97 -20.86 -27.57
N GLY A 147 -26.85 -19.98 -26.58
CA GLY A 147 -26.73 -20.38 -25.17
C GLY A 147 -28.00 -21.10 -24.73
N ARG A 148 -27.86 -22.25 -24.06
CA ARG A 148 -28.99 -22.87 -23.38
C ARG A 148 -29.45 -21.93 -22.28
N ASP A 149 -30.75 -21.65 -22.25
CA ASP A 149 -31.41 -20.82 -21.26
C ASP A 149 -30.92 -21.18 -19.85
N ALA A 150 -30.25 -20.23 -19.21
CA ALA A 150 -29.98 -20.28 -17.79
C ALA A 150 -31.34 -20.27 -17.09
N GLY A 151 -31.59 -21.35 -16.34
CA GLY A 151 -32.87 -21.64 -15.72
C GLY A 151 -33.47 -20.47 -14.95
N GLN A 152 -34.79 -20.41 -15.01
CA GLN A 152 -35.61 -19.62 -14.11
C GLN A 152 -35.21 -19.88 -12.64
N PRO A 153 -35.27 -18.85 -11.79
CA PRO A 153 -34.85 -18.95 -10.40
C PRO A 153 -35.81 -19.88 -9.64
N CYS A 154 -35.23 -20.82 -8.89
CA CYS A 154 -35.98 -21.68 -7.99
C CYS A 154 -36.68 -20.83 -6.93
N THR A 155 -38.01 -20.67 -7.04
CA THR A 155 -38.83 -20.08 -5.99
C THR A 155 -38.88 -21.03 -4.81
N VAL A 156 -38.53 -20.55 -3.62
CA VAL A 156 -38.70 -21.27 -2.36
C VAL A 156 -40.19 -21.56 -2.17
N SER A 157 -40.59 -22.81 -2.37
CA SER A 157 -41.86 -23.32 -1.87
C SER A 157 -41.70 -23.71 -0.39
N SER A 158 -42.43 -23.03 0.49
CA SER A 158 -42.66 -23.46 1.87
C SER A 158 -43.41 -24.81 1.90
N PRO A 159 -43.32 -25.56 3.01
CA PRO A 159 -43.60 -26.99 3.01
C PRO A 159 -45.09 -27.29 3.15
N GLY A 160 -45.60 -28.14 2.26
CA GLY A 160 -46.91 -28.74 2.39
C GLY A 160 -46.97 -30.05 1.62
N GLY A 161 -47.21 -31.15 2.33
CA GLY A 161 -47.88 -32.32 1.77
C GLY A 161 -47.02 -33.57 1.57
N ASP A 162 -47.33 -34.56 2.41
CA ASP A 162 -47.26 -36.01 2.23
C ASP A 162 -45.92 -36.67 1.84
N GLY A 163 -45.36 -37.33 2.86
CA GLY A 163 -44.34 -38.33 2.71
C GLY A 163 -44.82 -39.50 1.87
N ARG A 164 -44.14 -39.69 0.75
CA ARG A 164 -43.61 -40.95 0.22
C ARG A 164 -42.61 -40.56 -0.87
N ASP A 165 -41.54 -41.35 -0.99
CA ASP A 165 -40.37 -41.15 -1.86
C ASP A 165 -39.29 -40.18 -1.36
N ARG A 166 -38.48 -40.67 -0.40
CA ARG A 166 -37.15 -40.10 -0.12
C ARG A 166 -36.13 -40.71 -1.09
N GLN A 167 -36.00 -40.14 -2.28
CA GLN A 167 -34.70 -40.15 -2.95
C GLN A 167 -33.88 -38.97 -2.41
N PRO A 168 -32.61 -39.16 -2.03
CA PRO A 168 -31.75 -38.03 -1.68
C PRO A 168 -31.53 -37.23 -2.97
N GLY A 169 -32.23 -36.09 -3.08
CA GLY A 169 -32.05 -35.17 -4.19
C GLY A 169 -30.59 -34.72 -4.25
N THR A 170 -29.99 -34.88 -5.43
CA THR A 170 -28.67 -34.34 -5.76
C THR A 170 -28.66 -32.85 -5.43
N ALA A 171 -27.92 -32.46 -4.40
CA ALA A 171 -27.72 -31.07 -4.03
C ALA A 171 -27.20 -30.29 -5.24
N CYS A 172 -27.78 -29.13 -5.52
CA CYS A 172 -27.23 -28.20 -6.49
C CYS A 172 -25.77 -27.88 -6.11
N PRO A 173 -24.78 -28.05 -7.01
CA PRO A 173 -23.43 -27.59 -6.75
C PRO A 173 -23.45 -26.06 -6.78
N GLY A 174 -23.41 -25.41 -5.61
CA GLY A 174 -23.35 -23.94 -5.54
C GLY A 174 -23.78 -23.31 -4.22
N HIS A 175 -24.48 -24.02 -3.34
CA HIS A 175 -24.85 -23.51 -2.01
C HIS A 175 -24.19 -24.31 -0.87
N GLY A 176 -22.95 -24.75 -1.10
CA GLY A 176 -22.09 -25.15 0.01
C GLY A 176 -21.88 -23.93 0.92
N ASN A 177 -22.06 -24.09 2.23
CA ASN A 177 -21.77 -23.04 3.19
C ASN A 177 -20.26 -22.74 3.14
N LEU A 178 -19.84 -21.83 2.26
CA LEU A 178 -18.44 -21.47 2.07
C LEU A 178 -17.82 -21.08 3.42
N THR A 179 -16.81 -21.83 3.86
CA THR A 179 -16.12 -21.60 5.14
C THR A 179 -14.73 -21.01 4.92
N CYS A 180 -14.31 -20.17 5.86
CA CYS A 180 -12.96 -19.61 5.86
C CYS A 180 -12.01 -20.40 6.77
N PRO A 181 -10.71 -20.48 6.43
CA PRO A 181 -9.71 -21.04 7.32
C PRO A 181 -9.67 -20.32 8.67
N SER A 182 -9.16 -20.99 9.70
CA SER A 182 -9.02 -20.38 11.04
C SER A 182 -8.20 -19.09 10.97
N GLY A 183 -8.68 -18.04 11.66
CA GLY A 183 -8.06 -16.72 11.67
C GLY A 183 -8.40 -15.83 10.46
N TYR A 184 -9.20 -16.32 9.50
CA TYR A 184 -9.73 -15.51 8.40
C TYR A 184 -11.16 -15.06 8.69
N VAL A 185 -11.49 -13.85 8.24
CA VAL A 185 -12.82 -13.25 8.30
C VAL A 185 -13.45 -13.33 6.93
N LYS A 186 -14.67 -13.86 6.85
CA LYS A 186 -15.40 -13.99 5.58
C LYS A 186 -16.00 -12.65 5.16
N PHE A 187 -15.86 -12.33 3.88
CA PHE A 187 -16.66 -11.31 3.21
C PHE A 187 -16.96 -11.79 1.80
N GLN A 188 -18.25 -11.92 1.49
CA GLN A 188 -18.73 -12.56 0.25
C GLN A 188 -18.18 -13.99 0.09
N ASP A 189 -17.58 -14.32 -1.05
CA ASP A 189 -16.97 -15.60 -1.40
C ASP A 189 -15.45 -15.64 -1.11
N ARG A 190 -14.95 -14.66 -0.34
CA ARG A 190 -13.53 -14.49 -0.02
C ARG A 190 -13.29 -14.48 1.48
N CYS A 191 -12.08 -14.84 1.86
CA CYS A 191 -11.62 -14.94 3.22
C CYS A 191 -10.41 -14.03 3.41
N PHE A 192 -10.43 -13.20 4.46
CA PHE A 192 -9.38 -12.21 4.70
C PHE A 192 -8.67 -12.41 6.05
N LYS A 193 -7.35 -12.33 6.07
CA LYS A 193 -6.55 -12.44 7.31
C LYS A 193 -5.71 -11.19 7.51
N PHE A 194 -5.82 -10.59 8.69
CA PHE A 194 -5.03 -9.42 9.06
C PHE A 194 -3.76 -9.89 9.76
N SER A 195 -2.59 -9.50 9.25
CA SER A 195 -1.29 -9.83 9.84
C SER A 195 -1.16 -9.34 11.30
N SER A 196 -0.35 -10.02 12.10
CA SER A 196 -0.02 -9.58 13.46
C SER A 196 1.30 -8.80 13.54
N ASP A 197 2.08 -8.83 12.47
CA ASP A 197 3.41 -8.28 12.34
C ASP A 197 3.51 -7.33 11.14
N LYS A 198 4.59 -6.56 11.08
CA LYS A 198 4.90 -5.69 9.95
C LYS A 198 5.99 -6.30 9.08
N GLN A 199 5.83 -6.20 7.76
CA GLN A 199 6.77 -6.72 6.78
C GLN A 199 6.88 -5.73 5.60
N ASN A 200 7.98 -5.83 4.84
CA ASN A 200 8.03 -5.18 3.53
C ASN A 200 7.07 -5.87 2.56
N TYR A 201 6.78 -5.25 1.41
CA TYR A 201 5.77 -5.75 0.49
C TYR A 201 6.08 -7.16 -0.04
N VAL A 202 7.35 -7.44 -0.34
CA VAL A 202 7.79 -8.74 -0.89
C VAL A 202 7.64 -9.86 0.14
N ASP A 203 8.01 -9.60 1.38
CA ASP A 203 7.88 -10.56 2.48
C ASP A 203 6.42 -10.75 2.88
N ALA A 204 5.62 -9.68 2.90
CA ALA A 204 4.18 -9.74 3.10
C ALA A 204 3.50 -10.61 2.03
N ARG A 205 3.84 -10.39 0.75
CA ARG A 205 3.37 -11.20 -0.37
C ARG A 205 3.73 -12.67 -0.19
N SER A 206 4.98 -12.95 0.16
CA SER A 206 5.48 -14.32 0.39
C SER A 206 4.78 -14.99 1.57
N ALA A 207 4.51 -14.27 2.66
CA ALA A 207 3.78 -14.77 3.83
C ALA A 207 2.34 -15.17 3.47
N CYS A 208 1.67 -14.40 2.62
CA CYS A 208 0.35 -14.75 2.12
C CYS A 208 0.39 -16.00 1.23
N GLN A 209 1.34 -16.07 0.31
CA GLN A 209 1.52 -17.21 -0.59
C GLN A 209 1.83 -18.51 0.16
N ALA A 210 2.64 -18.44 1.22
CA ALA A 210 2.95 -19.59 2.07
C ALA A 210 1.71 -20.19 2.76
N ALA A 211 0.65 -19.39 2.94
CA ALA A 211 -0.64 -19.83 3.47
C ALA A 211 -1.65 -20.24 2.39
N GLY A 212 -1.23 -20.37 1.12
CA GLY A 212 -2.14 -20.62 -0.01
C GLY A 212 -3.06 -19.44 -0.35
N ALA A 213 -2.67 -18.24 0.08
CA ALA A 213 -3.39 -16.99 -0.11
C ALA A 213 -2.57 -16.01 -0.98
N ARG A 214 -3.06 -14.80 -1.16
CA ARG A 214 -2.36 -13.67 -1.79
C ARG A 214 -2.63 -12.39 -1.02
N LEU A 215 -1.89 -11.31 -1.27
CA LEU A 215 -2.26 -10.01 -0.72
C LEU A 215 -3.67 -9.63 -1.20
N ALA A 216 -4.43 -8.99 -0.32
CA ALA A 216 -5.83 -8.67 -0.57
C ALA A 216 -5.99 -7.68 -1.72
N MET A 217 -6.98 -7.89 -2.58
CA MET A 217 -7.23 -7.04 -3.74
C MET A 217 -8.57 -6.30 -3.57
N PRO A 218 -8.60 -5.10 -2.95
CA PRO A 218 -9.80 -4.27 -2.84
C PRO A 218 -10.20 -3.69 -4.21
N LYS A 219 -10.79 -4.49 -5.10
CA LYS A 219 -11.12 -4.08 -6.47
C LYS A 219 -12.42 -3.27 -6.59
N ASP A 220 -13.17 -3.15 -5.50
CA ASP A 220 -14.42 -2.44 -5.42
C ASP A 220 -14.59 -1.78 -4.06
N GLN A 221 -15.51 -0.82 -4.00
CA GLN A 221 -15.77 -0.04 -2.80
C GLN A 221 -16.22 -0.90 -1.62
N ALA A 222 -17.09 -1.90 -1.84
CA ALA A 222 -17.62 -2.72 -0.75
C ALA A 222 -16.51 -3.56 -0.09
N THR A 223 -15.63 -4.15 -0.89
CA THR A 223 -14.45 -4.87 -0.41
C THR A 223 -13.51 -3.91 0.33
N ASN A 224 -13.20 -2.75 -0.25
CA ASN A 224 -12.32 -1.77 0.39
C ASN A 224 -12.84 -1.30 1.75
N ASP A 225 -14.12 -0.95 1.84
CA ASP A 225 -14.76 -0.46 3.06
C ASP A 225 -14.76 -1.56 4.14
N PHE A 226 -15.01 -2.82 3.76
CA PHE A 226 -14.90 -3.96 4.66
C PHE A 226 -13.47 -4.12 5.20
N LEU A 227 -12.46 -4.08 4.35
CA LEU A 227 -11.07 -4.24 4.76
C LEU A 227 -10.61 -3.09 5.67
N LEU A 228 -10.98 -1.85 5.32
CA LEU A 228 -10.69 -0.67 6.13
C LEU A 228 -11.33 -0.76 7.52
N ALA A 229 -12.61 -1.11 7.63
CA ALA A 229 -13.28 -1.25 8.92
C ALA A 229 -12.61 -2.31 9.82
N ASN A 230 -12.14 -3.41 9.22
CA ASN A 230 -11.44 -4.45 9.94
C ASN A 230 -10.00 -4.04 10.31
N GLN A 231 -9.31 -3.27 9.45
CA GLN A 231 -7.99 -2.69 9.74
C GLN A 231 -8.05 -1.76 10.96
N LEU A 232 -8.99 -0.81 10.96
CA LEU A 232 -9.16 0.19 12.03
C LEU A 232 -9.43 -0.42 13.41
N THR A 233 -9.96 -1.64 13.45
CA THR A 233 -10.28 -2.36 14.69
C THR A 233 -9.20 -3.34 15.13
N ARG A 234 -8.27 -3.73 14.24
CA ARG A 234 -7.27 -4.76 14.50
C ARG A 234 -5.85 -4.23 14.65
N TYR A 235 -5.52 -3.14 13.97
CA TYR A 235 -4.19 -2.56 14.05
C TYR A 235 -4.13 -1.41 15.03
N PRO A 236 -2.94 -1.14 15.61
CA PRO A 236 -2.72 0.07 16.40
C PRO A 236 -3.11 1.31 15.60
N SER A 237 -3.74 2.29 16.24
CA SER A 237 -4.12 3.56 15.59
C SER A 237 -2.92 4.21 14.92
N GLY A 238 -3.12 4.71 13.69
CA GLY A 238 -2.03 5.29 12.88
C GLY A 238 -1.20 4.26 12.10
N SER A 239 -1.60 3.00 12.06
CA SER A 239 -0.89 1.98 11.27
C SER A 239 -1.43 1.84 9.86
N SER A 240 -0.54 1.89 8.88
CA SER A 240 -0.81 1.62 7.47
C SER A 240 -0.67 0.12 7.15
N ALA A 241 -1.19 -0.30 6.00
CA ALA A 241 -1.15 -1.69 5.59
C ALA A 241 -1.05 -1.90 4.08
N TRP A 242 -0.25 -2.88 3.66
CA TRP A 242 -0.12 -3.33 2.28
C TRP A 242 -1.36 -4.08 1.80
N PHE A 243 -1.66 -3.89 0.52
CA PHE A 243 -2.60 -4.69 -0.26
C PHE A 243 -1.99 -5.08 -1.60
N GLY A 244 -2.63 -5.97 -2.33
CA GLY A 244 -2.06 -6.67 -3.48
C GLY A 244 -2.12 -5.87 -4.78
N LEU A 245 -1.51 -4.69 -4.82
CA LEU A 245 -1.44 -3.82 -6.00
C LEU A 245 -0.04 -3.21 -6.14
N THR A 246 0.57 -3.34 -7.31
CA THR A 246 1.92 -2.85 -7.59
C THR A 246 2.12 -2.53 -9.08
N ASP A 247 2.98 -1.58 -9.40
CA ASP A 247 3.46 -1.28 -10.75
C ASP A 247 4.96 -1.55 -10.95
N LEU A 248 5.59 -2.30 -10.02
CA LEU A 248 7.01 -2.68 -10.04
C LEU A 248 7.47 -3.33 -11.37
N ALA A 249 6.54 -3.95 -12.11
CA ALA A 249 6.85 -4.55 -13.41
C ALA A 249 6.98 -3.51 -14.54
N GLN A 250 6.22 -2.41 -14.46
CA GLN A 250 6.21 -1.33 -15.41
C GLN A 250 5.58 -0.09 -14.77
N GLU A 251 6.41 0.94 -14.53
CA GLU A 251 6.01 2.24 -13.99
C GLU A 251 4.74 2.79 -14.65
N GLY A 252 3.78 3.20 -13.83
CA GLY A 252 2.47 3.72 -14.26
C GLY A 252 1.45 2.65 -14.66
N THR A 253 1.84 1.37 -14.72
CA THR A 253 0.93 0.23 -14.99
C THR A 253 0.70 -0.58 -13.71
N TRP A 254 -0.30 -0.20 -12.94
CA TRP A 254 -0.68 -0.89 -11.70
C TRP A 254 -1.39 -2.21 -11.97
N VAL A 255 -0.89 -3.29 -11.36
CA VAL A 255 -1.34 -4.67 -11.55
C VAL A 255 -1.66 -5.31 -10.20
N TRP A 256 -2.78 -6.02 -10.15
CA TRP A 256 -3.22 -6.79 -9.00
C TRP A 256 -2.46 -8.12 -8.88
N GLU A 257 -2.48 -8.74 -7.69
CA GLU A 257 -1.85 -10.06 -7.47
C GLU A 257 -2.35 -11.20 -8.38
N ASP A 258 -3.53 -11.05 -9.00
CA ASP A 258 -4.06 -12.00 -9.99
C ASP A 258 -3.66 -11.70 -11.44
N GLY A 259 -2.79 -10.71 -11.65
CA GLY A 259 -2.28 -10.31 -12.95
C GLY A 259 -3.19 -9.39 -13.76
N THR A 260 -4.38 -9.06 -13.24
CA THR A 260 -5.26 -8.10 -13.92
C THR A 260 -4.79 -6.66 -13.66
N PRO A 261 -4.85 -5.77 -14.66
CA PRO A 261 -4.52 -4.37 -14.46
C PRO A 261 -5.60 -3.65 -13.64
N LEU A 262 -5.20 -2.61 -12.90
CA LEU A 262 -6.13 -1.66 -12.30
C LEU A 262 -6.89 -0.94 -13.41
N THR A 263 -8.22 -1.08 -13.43
CA THR A 263 -9.09 -0.38 -14.37
C THR A 263 -10.34 0.12 -13.65
N GLY A 264 -10.77 1.34 -13.98
CA GLY A 264 -11.99 1.93 -13.43
C GLY A 264 -11.83 2.45 -11.99
N TRP A 265 -12.44 1.77 -11.03
CA TRP A 265 -12.54 2.26 -9.64
C TRP A 265 -11.20 2.12 -8.90
N SER A 266 -10.88 3.13 -8.10
CA SER A 266 -9.74 3.13 -7.19
C SER A 266 -10.03 3.99 -5.97
N TYR A 267 -9.28 3.77 -4.90
CA TYR A 267 -9.39 4.55 -3.66
C TYR A 267 -8.16 5.40 -3.37
N TRP A 268 -7.40 5.76 -4.42
CA TRP A 268 -6.25 6.66 -4.34
C TRP A 268 -6.58 7.94 -3.58
N TYR A 269 -5.64 8.39 -2.75
CA TYR A 269 -5.68 9.74 -2.21
C TYR A 269 -5.54 10.74 -3.36
N PRO A 270 -6.23 11.90 -3.33
CA PRO A 270 -6.09 12.90 -4.39
C PRO A 270 -4.62 13.27 -4.63
N GLY A 271 -4.16 13.11 -5.87
CA GLY A 271 -2.77 13.33 -6.25
C GLY A 271 -1.87 12.09 -6.15
N ARG A 272 -2.42 10.91 -5.85
CA ARG A 272 -1.73 9.62 -5.88
C ARG A 272 -2.23 8.76 -7.04
N PRO A 273 -1.40 7.82 -7.56
CA PRO A 273 0.02 7.66 -7.24
C PRO A 273 0.87 8.84 -7.75
N ASP A 274 1.95 9.21 -7.04
CA ASP A 274 2.87 10.30 -7.44
C ASP A 274 4.32 9.88 -7.69
N ASP A 275 4.62 8.58 -7.51
CA ASP A 275 5.93 7.97 -7.71
C ASP A 275 7.04 8.79 -7.05
N TYR A 276 6.90 9.06 -5.74
CA TYR A 276 7.80 9.98 -5.05
C TYR A 276 9.26 9.49 -5.12
N GLN A 277 10.12 10.31 -5.73
CA GLN A 277 11.53 9.99 -6.00
C GLN A 277 11.76 8.77 -6.93
N SER A 278 10.77 8.38 -7.72
CA SER A 278 10.89 7.25 -8.65
C SER A 278 11.20 5.92 -7.97
N ALA A 279 10.44 5.61 -6.92
CA ALA A 279 10.70 4.48 -6.03
C ALA A 279 9.44 3.93 -5.32
N GLU A 280 8.24 4.40 -5.65
CA GLU A 280 7.00 4.07 -4.92
C GLU A 280 6.12 3.08 -5.71
N ASP A 281 6.53 1.81 -5.76
CA ASP A 281 5.85 0.85 -6.64
C ASP A 281 4.75 -0.01 -5.96
N CYS A 282 4.40 0.27 -4.70
CA CYS A 282 3.55 -0.62 -3.88
C CYS A 282 2.39 0.12 -3.20
N GLY A 283 1.18 -0.44 -3.34
CA GLY A 283 -0.05 0.15 -2.82
C GLY A 283 -0.34 -0.17 -1.34
N GLU A 284 -0.63 0.86 -0.54
CA GLU A 284 -1.02 0.74 0.86
C GLU A 284 -2.27 1.55 1.22
N TRP A 285 -2.97 1.19 2.28
CA TRP A 285 -3.86 2.10 3.00
C TRP A 285 -3.05 2.97 3.95
N GLU A 286 -2.87 4.25 3.63
CA GLU A 286 -2.01 5.17 4.39
C GLU A 286 -2.77 5.92 5.48
N ALA A 287 -2.34 5.75 6.73
CA ALA A 287 -3.01 6.33 7.89
C ALA A 287 -3.05 7.87 7.85
N GLY A 288 -1.98 8.52 7.40
CA GLY A 288 -1.89 9.98 7.27
C GLY A 288 -2.86 10.57 6.24
N TYR A 289 -3.33 9.75 5.29
CA TYR A 289 -4.27 10.14 4.23
C TYR A 289 -5.71 9.72 4.52
N GLY A 290 -6.02 9.48 5.80
CA GLY A 290 -7.34 8.98 6.20
C GLY A 290 -7.62 7.59 5.64
N TYR A 291 -6.56 6.78 5.48
CA TYR A 291 -6.61 5.42 4.93
C TYR A 291 -7.10 5.35 3.48
N ARG A 292 -6.87 6.40 2.70
CA ARG A 292 -6.93 6.32 1.23
C ARG A 292 -5.66 5.66 0.72
N TRP A 293 -5.71 5.17 -0.52
CA TRP A 293 -4.55 4.48 -1.08
C TRP A 293 -3.41 5.45 -1.36
N ASN A 294 -2.21 4.97 -1.07
CA ASN A 294 -0.94 5.61 -1.36
C ASN A 294 -0.03 4.61 -2.04
N ASP A 295 0.81 5.09 -2.92
CA ASP A 295 2.00 4.42 -3.41
C ASP A 295 3.16 4.72 -2.45
N ASN A 296 3.93 3.71 -2.08
CA ASN A 296 5.00 3.85 -1.08
C ASN A 296 6.12 2.86 -1.44
N PRO A 297 7.40 3.12 -1.07
CA PRO A 297 8.46 2.22 -1.48
C PRO A 297 8.27 0.83 -0.88
N CYS A 298 8.35 -0.19 -1.72
CA CYS A 298 8.04 -1.57 -1.37
C CYS A 298 8.87 -2.14 -0.20
N TYR A 299 10.01 -1.50 0.13
CA TYR A 299 10.89 -1.91 1.23
C TYR A 299 10.41 -1.42 2.61
N VAL A 300 9.39 -0.55 2.69
CA VAL A 300 8.86 -0.04 3.96
C VAL A 300 8.13 -1.17 4.72
N SER A 301 8.33 -1.25 6.03
CA SER A 301 7.68 -2.26 6.87
C SER A 301 6.32 -1.79 7.36
N GLN A 302 5.25 -2.44 6.89
CA GLN A 302 3.86 -2.15 7.24
C GLN A 302 3.12 -3.42 7.61
N TYR A 303 1.94 -3.29 8.22
CA TYR A 303 1.03 -4.43 8.29
C TYR A 303 0.57 -4.81 6.87
N TYR A 304 -0.11 -5.93 6.73
CA TYR A 304 -0.58 -6.44 5.44
C TYR A 304 -1.82 -7.32 5.60
N VAL A 305 -2.63 -7.38 4.55
CA VAL A 305 -3.88 -8.16 4.55
C VAL A 305 -3.83 -9.32 3.55
N CYS A 306 -4.00 -10.52 4.11
CA CYS A 306 -4.30 -11.81 3.51
C CYS A 306 -5.62 -11.89 2.76
N GLU A 307 -5.69 -12.50 1.58
CA GLU A 307 -6.92 -12.96 0.95
C GLU A 307 -6.80 -14.37 0.35
N ALA A 308 -7.78 -15.22 0.65
CA ALA A 308 -7.95 -16.54 0.05
C ALA A 308 -9.39 -16.72 -0.47
N SER A 309 -9.58 -17.61 -1.44
CA SER A 309 -10.93 -18.03 -1.85
C SER A 309 -11.60 -18.80 -0.72
N ALA A 310 -12.90 -18.57 -0.49
CA ALA A 310 -13.64 -19.42 0.43
C ALA A 310 -13.82 -20.83 -0.17
N ALA A 311 -13.65 -21.86 0.65
CA ALA A 311 -13.77 -23.25 0.22
C ALA A 311 -15.11 -23.84 0.65
N VAL A 312 -15.65 -24.75 -0.16
CA VAL A 312 -16.73 -25.63 0.27
C VAL A 312 -16.13 -26.62 1.27
N PRO A 313 -16.71 -26.78 2.48
CA PRO A 313 -16.22 -27.73 3.49
C PRO A 313 -16.27 -29.19 3.04
#